data_AF-A0A0K2GW98-F1
#
_entry.id   AF-A0A0K2GW98-F1
#
_cell.length_a   1.000
_cell.length_b   1.000
_cell.length_c   1.000
_cell.angle_alpha   90.00
_cell.angle_beta   90.00
_cell.angle_gamma   90.00
#
_symmetry.space_group_name_H-M   'P 1'
#
loop_
_entity.id
_entity.type
_entity.pdbx_description
1 polymer ?
#
loop_
_entity_poly.entity_id
_entity_poly.type
_entity_poly.pdbx_seq_one_letter_code
_entity_poly.pdbx_strand_id
1 'polypeptide(L)'
;AYWWVRQGVRKALFRHSRTIRLPENVYTLLGRVLEAKRSCAQEGDCNPTKENLARRVGITVNKLEKLLYMTRLPLSMQQTVWMDQDITFQEITADTEIEIPDTSVGKQLMRKHVRGLLNILNPKESRIIRLRYG
;
A
#
# COMPACT_ATOMS: atom_id res chain seq x y z
N ALA A 1 -36.68 19.38 3.97
CA ALA A 1 -35.58 18.89 3.08
C ALA A 1 -34.21 18.73 3.75
N TYR A 2 -33.92 19.39 4.90
CA TYR A 2 -32.58 19.42 5.54
C TYR A 2 -31.89 18.05 5.77
N TRP A 3 -32.65 17.05 6.25
CA TRP A 3 -32.09 15.74 6.57
C TRP A 3 -31.48 15.02 5.35
N TRP A 4 -32.18 15.06 4.21
CA TRP A 4 -31.72 14.45 2.97
C TRP A 4 -30.48 15.16 2.40
N VAL A 5 -30.41 16.49 2.52
CA VAL A 5 -29.23 17.26 2.10
C VAL A 5 -28.01 16.88 2.94
N ARG A 6 -28.15 16.86 4.26
CA ARG A 6 -27.05 16.50 5.17
C ARG A 6 -26.58 15.06 4.96
N GLN A 7 -27.52 14.13 4.76
CA GLN A 7 -27.20 12.72 4.49
C GLN A 7 -26.49 12.54 3.14
N GLY A 8 -26.96 13.24 2.09
CA GLY A 8 -26.34 13.22 0.77
C GLY A 8 -24.89 13.71 0.80
N VAL A 9 -24.63 14.87 1.44
CA VAL A 9 -23.28 15.43 1.58
C VAL A 9 -22.38 14.49 2.36
N ARG A 10 -22.85 13.93 3.49
CA ARG A 10 -22.06 13.01 4.32
C ARG A 10 -21.68 11.74 3.56
N LYS A 11 -22.61 11.18 2.80
CA LYS A 11 -22.37 10.00 1.96
C LYS A 11 -21.39 10.30 0.82
N ALA A 12 -21.50 11.46 0.18
CA ALA A 12 -20.56 11.89 -0.86
C ALA A 12 -19.14 12.06 -0.29
N LEU A 13 -19.01 12.69 0.88
CA LEU A 13 -17.74 12.84 1.58
C LEU A 13 -17.09 11.48 1.90
N PHE A 14 -17.87 10.51 2.39
CA PHE A 14 -17.34 9.17 2.67
C PHE A 14 -16.86 8.43 1.41
N ARG A 15 -17.49 8.70 0.26
CA ARG A 15 -17.13 8.06 -1.01
C ARG A 15 -15.93 8.71 -1.70
N HIS A 16 -15.79 10.03 -1.61
CA HIS A 16 -14.89 10.79 -2.49
C HIS A 16 -13.79 11.60 -1.77
N SER A 17 -13.79 11.70 -0.44
CA SER A 17 -12.83 12.56 0.29
C SER A 17 -11.39 12.09 0.29
N ARG A 18 -11.10 10.86 -0.13
CA ARG A 18 -9.75 10.27 -0.06
C ARG A 18 -9.43 9.53 -1.34
N THR A 19 -8.16 9.58 -1.72
CA THR A 19 -7.59 8.81 -2.85
C THR A 19 -7.82 7.32 -2.66
N ILE A 20 -7.56 6.80 -1.45
CA ILE A 20 -7.88 5.43 -1.07
C ILE A 20 -9.16 5.44 -0.25
N ARG A 21 -10.22 4.82 -0.80
CA ARG A 21 -11.54 4.79 -0.18
C ARG A 21 -11.51 3.98 1.12
N LEU A 22 -12.06 4.56 2.19
CA LEU A 22 -12.25 3.87 3.47
C LEU A 22 -13.69 3.36 3.63
N PRO A 23 -13.90 2.20 4.28
CA PRO A 23 -15.23 1.78 4.71
C PRO A 23 -15.84 2.73 5.76
N GLU A 24 -17.16 2.77 5.85
CA GLU A 24 -17.88 3.67 6.77
C GLU A 24 -17.53 3.42 8.25
N ASN A 25 -17.49 2.14 8.67
CA ASN A 25 -17.13 1.75 10.04
C ASN A 25 -15.71 2.21 10.45
N VAL A 26 -14.80 2.28 9.48
CA VAL A 26 -13.43 2.74 9.69
C VAL A 26 -13.42 4.26 9.85
N TYR A 27 -14.19 4.97 9.04
CA TYR A 27 -14.30 6.43 9.14
C TYR A 27 -14.93 6.87 10.47
N THR A 28 -16.02 6.20 10.90
CA THR A 28 -16.65 6.48 12.19
C THR A 28 -15.71 6.19 13.36
N LEU A 29 -14.90 5.13 13.27
CA LEU A 29 -13.88 4.83 14.27
C LEU A 29 -12.76 5.88 14.29
N LEU A 30 -12.27 6.32 13.12
CA LEU A 30 -11.28 7.39 13.01
C LEU A 30 -11.80 8.70 13.59
N GLY A 31 -13.06 9.05 13.34
CA GLY A 31 -13.71 10.22 13.93
C GLY A 31 -13.69 10.19 15.46
N ARG A 32 -14.07 9.06 16.07
CA ARG A 32 -14.01 8.86 17.52
C ARG A 32 -12.60 9.01 18.09
N VAL A 33 -11.58 8.50 17.38
CA VAL A 33 -10.18 8.66 17.78
C VAL A 33 -9.73 10.12 17.71
N LEU A 34 -10.13 10.86 16.68
CA LEU A 34 -9.82 12.29 16.55
C LEU A 34 -10.52 13.13 17.61
N GLU A 35 -11.78 12.84 17.92
CA GLU A 35 -12.53 13.46 19.01
C GLU A 35 -11.84 13.18 20.36
N ALA A 36 -11.50 11.91 20.65
CA ALA A 36 -10.77 11.55 21.87
C ALA A 36 -9.43 12.28 21.99
N LYS A 37 -8.68 12.41 20.88
CA LYS A 37 -7.42 13.17 20.86
C LYS A 37 -7.64 14.66 21.16
N ARG A 38 -8.69 15.27 20.60
CA ARG A 38 -9.04 16.68 20.87
C ARG A 38 -9.45 16.87 22.33
N SER A 39 -10.25 15.98 22.89
CA SER A 39 -10.65 16.04 24.30
C SER A 39 -9.44 15.91 25.23
N CYS A 40 -8.50 15.01 24.96
CA CYS A 40 -7.25 14.93 25.73
C CYS A 40 -6.44 16.23 25.67
N ALA A 41 -6.33 16.84 24.48
CA ALA A 41 -5.65 18.12 24.32
C ALA A 41 -6.32 19.25 25.12
N GLN A 42 -7.65 19.23 25.24
CA GLN A 42 -8.40 20.19 26.07
C GLN A 42 -8.20 19.96 27.57
N GLU A 43 -8.00 18.70 27.99
CA GLU A 43 -7.76 18.31 29.38
C GLU A 43 -6.32 18.56 29.84
N GLY A 44 -5.43 19.06 28.96
CA GLY A 44 -4.03 19.37 29.26
C GLY A 44 -3.01 18.35 28.74
N ASP A 45 -3.46 17.23 28.18
CA ASP A 45 -2.60 16.23 27.56
C ASP A 45 -2.32 16.60 26.09
N CYS A 46 -1.31 17.43 25.86
CA CYS A 46 -0.91 17.86 24.50
C CYS A 46 -0.59 16.70 23.55
N ASN A 47 -0.16 15.53 24.06
CA ASN A 47 0.11 14.33 23.26
C ASN A 47 -0.31 13.06 24.02
N PRO A 48 -1.58 12.62 23.91
CA PRO A 48 -2.04 11.43 24.61
C PRO A 48 -1.38 10.16 24.07
N THR A 49 -0.90 9.30 24.98
CA THR A 49 -0.33 8.00 24.64
C THR A 49 -1.35 7.12 23.91
N LYS A 50 -0.87 6.26 22.99
CA LYS A 50 -1.72 5.32 22.24
C LYS A 50 -2.61 4.47 23.16
N GLU A 51 -2.09 4.05 24.31
CA GLU A 51 -2.84 3.29 25.32
C GLU A 51 -4.02 4.06 25.91
N ASN A 52 -3.82 5.33 26.24
CA ASN A 52 -4.87 6.21 26.77
C ASN A 52 -5.95 6.46 25.71
N LEU A 53 -5.55 6.71 24.45
CA LEU A 53 -6.49 6.85 23.33
C LEU A 53 -7.28 5.56 23.10
N ALA A 54 -6.61 4.41 23.11
CA ALA A 54 -7.23 3.11 22.91
C ALA A 54 -8.26 2.81 24.02
N ARG A 55 -7.90 3.07 25.28
CA ARG A 55 -8.79 2.94 26.45
C ARG A 55 -10.02 3.84 26.34
N ARG A 56 -9.83 5.10 25.96
CA ARG A 56 -10.93 6.09 25.85
C ARG A 56 -11.91 5.76 24.73
N VAL A 57 -11.42 5.21 23.62
CA VAL A 57 -12.26 4.81 22.47
C VAL A 57 -12.83 3.39 22.64
N GLY A 58 -12.34 2.62 23.61
CA GLY A 58 -12.79 1.24 23.87
C GLY A 58 -12.27 0.23 22.84
N ILE A 59 -11.06 0.43 22.33
CA ILE A 59 -10.40 -0.49 21.38
C ILE A 59 -9.05 -0.95 21.91
N THR A 60 -8.53 -2.05 21.34
CA THR A 60 -7.17 -2.50 21.66
C THR A 60 -6.13 -1.60 21.01
N VAL A 61 -4.94 -1.50 21.62
CA VAL A 61 -3.82 -0.70 21.08
C VAL A 61 -3.43 -1.18 19.68
N ASN A 62 -3.35 -2.49 19.47
CA ASN A 62 -3.06 -3.07 18.14
C ASN A 62 -4.09 -2.63 17.08
N LYS A 63 -5.39 -2.59 17.44
CA LYS A 63 -6.44 -2.11 16.53
C LYS A 63 -6.31 -0.63 16.24
N LEU A 64 -5.91 0.19 17.23
CA LEU A 64 -5.61 1.60 17.03
C LEU A 64 -4.41 1.79 16.09
N GLU A 65 -3.35 1.02 16.23
CA GLU A 65 -2.16 1.11 15.37
C GLU A 65 -2.47 0.75 13.93
N LYS A 66 -3.22 -0.35 13.71
CA LYS A 66 -3.69 -0.73 12.37
C LYS A 66 -4.58 0.35 11.76
N LEU A 67 -5.45 0.96 12.55
CA LEU A 67 -6.31 2.06 12.10
C LEU A 67 -5.46 3.28 11.68
N LEU A 68 -4.50 3.69 12.51
CA LEU A 68 -3.61 4.82 12.21
C LEU A 68 -2.74 4.55 10.98
N TYR A 69 -2.29 3.31 10.79
CA TYR A 69 -1.52 2.91 9.61
C TYR A 69 -2.37 2.99 8.33
N MET A 70 -3.56 2.40 8.33
CA MET A 70 -4.44 2.35 7.15
C MET A 70 -5.03 3.73 6.79
N THR A 71 -5.09 4.66 7.75
CA THR A 71 -5.65 5.99 7.56
C THR A 71 -4.62 7.05 7.15
N ARG A 72 -3.36 6.66 6.92
CA ARG A 72 -2.33 7.54 6.34
C ARG A 72 -2.75 7.99 4.93
N LEU A 73 -2.50 9.26 4.63
CA LEU A 73 -2.73 9.80 3.30
C LEU A 73 -1.54 9.45 2.40
N PRO A 74 -1.77 9.05 1.14
CA PRO A 74 -0.68 8.89 0.19
C PRO A 74 0.02 10.23 -0.03
N LEU A 75 1.34 10.17 -0.24
CA LEU A 75 2.14 11.32 -0.61
C LEU A 75 2.12 11.52 -2.12
N SER A 76 2.37 12.74 -2.58
CA SER A 76 2.51 13.03 -4.01
C SER A 76 3.85 12.52 -4.51
N MET A 77 3.85 11.80 -5.64
CA MET A 77 5.09 11.37 -6.31
C MET A 77 5.90 12.55 -6.86
N GLN A 78 5.24 13.69 -7.10
CA GLN A 78 5.89 14.93 -7.57
C GLN A 78 6.44 15.78 -6.43
N GLN A 79 6.22 15.39 -5.17
CA GLN A 79 6.81 16.09 -4.04
C GLN A 79 8.33 15.89 -4.07
N THR A 80 9.09 16.97 -3.84
CA THR A 80 10.54 16.90 -3.71
C THR A 80 10.92 16.19 -2.41
N VAL A 81 11.99 15.39 -2.47
CA VAL A 81 12.46 14.62 -1.30
C VAL A 81 13.20 15.53 -0.32
N TRP A 82 13.95 16.50 -0.86
CA TRP A 82 14.77 17.45 -0.13
C TRP A 82 14.40 18.88 -0.54
N MET A 83 14.66 19.87 0.33
CA MET A 83 14.34 21.27 0.03
C MET A 83 15.30 21.90 -1.00
N ASP A 84 16.55 21.43 -1.05
CA ASP A 84 17.61 22.02 -1.87
C ASP A 84 17.83 21.28 -3.20
N GLN A 85 17.08 20.21 -3.46
CA GLN A 85 17.20 19.40 -4.67
C GLN A 85 15.85 19.27 -5.36
N ASP A 86 15.86 19.40 -6.68
CA ASP A 86 14.66 19.20 -7.52
C ASP A 86 14.27 17.72 -7.68
N ILE A 87 14.93 16.81 -6.95
CA ILE A 87 14.69 15.37 -7.03
C ILE A 87 13.35 15.02 -6.40
N THR A 88 12.48 14.38 -7.20
CA THR A 88 11.14 13.97 -6.78
C THR A 88 11.09 12.53 -6.27
N PHE A 89 10.04 12.18 -5.51
CA PHE A 89 9.80 10.78 -5.12
C PHE A 89 9.68 9.84 -6.32
N GLN A 90 9.16 10.34 -7.46
CA GLN A 90 9.06 9.56 -8.68
C GLN A 90 10.41 9.12 -9.22
N GLU A 91 11.43 9.98 -9.17
CA GLU A 91 12.76 9.70 -9.73
C GLU A 91 13.56 8.68 -8.92
N ILE A 92 13.33 8.62 -7.60
CA ILE A 92 14.03 7.68 -6.72
C ILE A 92 13.32 6.32 -6.57
N THR A 93 12.07 6.22 -7.00
CA THR A 93 11.28 5.00 -6.84
C THR A 93 11.61 4.04 -7.99
N ALA A 94 12.32 2.97 -7.67
CA ALA A 94 12.65 1.94 -8.65
C ALA A 94 11.39 1.14 -9.07
N ASP A 95 11.33 0.80 -10.34
CA ASP A 95 10.32 -0.11 -10.87
C ASP A 95 10.71 -1.56 -10.59
N THR A 96 9.87 -2.25 -9.81
CA THR A 96 10.07 -3.66 -9.43
C THR A 96 9.57 -4.65 -10.49
N GLU A 97 8.78 -4.21 -11.48
CA GLU A 97 8.29 -5.08 -12.55
C GLU A 97 9.35 -5.32 -13.63
N ILE A 98 10.33 -4.42 -13.74
CA ILE A 98 11.42 -4.55 -14.71
C ILE A 98 12.43 -5.57 -14.19
N GLU A 99 12.58 -6.66 -14.93
CA GLU A 99 13.59 -7.67 -14.64
C GLU A 99 15.00 -7.11 -14.89
N ILE A 100 15.90 -7.28 -13.93
CA ILE A 100 17.28 -6.78 -13.98
C ILE A 100 17.99 -7.40 -15.21
N PRO A 101 18.79 -6.63 -15.96
CA PRO A 101 19.47 -7.13 -17.17
C PRO A 101 20.27 -8.41 -16.91
N ASP A 102 20.97 -8.50 -15.79
CA ASP A 102 21.74 -9.69 -15.41
C ASP A 102 20.87 -10.95 -15.31
N THR A 103 19.70 -10.83 -14.68
CA THR A 103 18.74 -11.94 -14.58
C THR A 103 18.14 -12.33 -15.92
N SER A 104 17.83 -11.34 -16.76
CA SER A 104 17.30 -11.56 -18.12
C SER A 104 18.31 -12.28 -19.02
N VAL A 105 19.57 -11.81 -19.03
CA VAL A 105 20.67 -12.43 -19.78
C VAL A 105 20.95 -13.84 -19.24
N GLY A 106 20.98 -14.01 -17.92
CA GLY A 106 21.14 -15.33 -17.29
C GLY A 106 20.07 -16.32 -17.73
N LYS A 107 18.80 -15.93 -17.73
CA LYS A 107 17.69 -16.76 -18.24
C LYS A 107 17.85 -17.06 -19.73
N GLN A 108 18.28 -16.10 -20.54
CA GLN A 108 18.49 -16.31 -21.97
C GLN A 108 19.62 -17.31 -22.25
N LEU A 109 20.76 -17.17 -21.56
CA LEU A 109 21.90 -18.09 -21.67
C LEU A 109 21.51 -19.50 -21.22
N MET A 110 20.80 -19.61 -20.09
CA MET A 110 20.29 -20.89 -19.59
C MET A 110 19.37 -21.56 -20.63
N ARG A 111 18.44 -20.81 -21.24
CA ARG A 111 17.59 -21.32 -22.33
C ARG A 111 18.41 -21.79 -23.53
N LYS A 112 19.45 -21.06 -23.93
CA LYS A 112 20.35 -21.46 -25.04
C LYS A 112 21.09 -22.76 -24.70
N HIS A 113 21.64 -22.87 -23.50
CA HIS A 113 22.36 -24.08 -23.05
C HIS A 113 21.45 -25.30 -23.03
N VAL A 114 20.24 -25.16 -22.45
CA VAL A 114 19.24 -26.25 -22.43
C VAL A 114 18.87 -26.69 -23.84
N ARG A 115 18.65 -25.75 -24.78
CA ARG A 115 18.38 -26.09 -26.19
C ARG A 115 19.55 -26.80 -26.85
N GLY A 116 20.79 -26.39 -26.55
CA GLY A 116 22.00 -27.06 -27.01
C GLY A 116 22.07 -28.52 -26.54
N LEU A 117 21.82 -28.76 -25.24
CA LEU A 117 21.80 -30.10 -24.67
C LEU A 117 20.67 -30.97 -25.27
N LEU A 118 19.49 -30.39 -25.49
CA LEU A 118 18.36 -31.08 -26.14
C LEU A 118 18.62 -31.48 -27.59
N ASN A 119 19.60 -30.86 -28.26
CA ASN A 119 19.99 -31.23 -29.62
C ASN A 119 20.98 -32.40 -29.67
N ILE A 120 21.65 -32.71 -28.55
CA ILE A 120 22.57 -33.87 -28.43
C ILE A 120 21.78 -35.16 -28.15
N LEU A 121 20.63 -35.04 -27.49
CA LEU A 121 19.75 -36.16 -27.16
C LEU A 121 19.09 -36.78 -28.40
N ASN A 122 18.68 -38.05 -28.28
CA ASN A 122 17.93 -38.74 -29.33
C ASN A 122 16.60 -37.98 -29.59
N PRO A 123 16.17 -37.78 -30.86
CA PRO A 123 14.94 -37.06 -31.21
C PRO A 123 13.69 -37.47 -30.40
N LYS A 124 13.54 -38.75 -30.04
CA LYS A 124 12.43 -39.22 -29.19
C LYS A 124 12.50 -38.66 -27.76
N GLU A 125 13.68 -38.68 -27.14
CA GLU A 125 13.90 -38.20 -25.77
C GLU A 125 13.75 -36.68 -25.69
N SER A 126 14.34 -35.95 -26.65
CA SER A 126 14.23 -34.50 -26.77
C SER A 126 12.77 -34.06 -26.92
N ARG A 127 11.96 -34.80 -27.71
CA ARG A 127 10.53 -34.55 -27.88
C ARG A 127 9.74 -34.76 -26.58
N ILE A 128 10.02 -35.83 -25.84
CA ILE A 128 9.36 -36.11 -24.55
C ILE A 128 9.66 -34.99 -23.54
N ILE A 129 10.93 -34.56 -23.43
CA ILE A 129 11.32 -33.52 -22.46
C ILE A 129 10.67 -32.18 -22.79
N ARG A 130 10.64 -31.76 -24.06
CA ARG A 130 9.94 -30.52 -24.48
C ARG A 130 8.45 -30.56 -24.17
N LEU A 131 7.78 -31.68 -24.47
CA LEU A 131 6.34 -31.82 -24.19
C LEU A 131 6.02 -31.83 -22.69
N ARG A 132 6.95 -32.30 -21.84
CA ARG A 132 6.74 -32.37 -20.39
C ARG A 132 6.90 -31.02 -19.68
N TYR A 133 7.87 -30.21 -20.09
CA TYR A 133 8.23 -28.98 -19.36
C TYR A 133 7.85 -27.68 -20.08
N GLY A 134 7.49 -27.75 -21.37
CA GLY A 134 7.20 -26.57 -22.20
C GLY A 134 8.47 -25.96 -22.77
#